data_AF-A0A2V7V643-F1
#
_entry.id   AF-A0A2V7V643-F1
#
_cell.length_a   1.000
_cell.length_b   1.000
_cell.length_c   1.000
_cell.angle_alpha   90.00
_cell.angle_beta   90.00
_cell.angle_gamma   90.00
#
_symmetry.space_group_name_H-M   'P 1'
#
loop_
_entity.id
_entity.type
_entity.pdbx_description
1 polymer ?
#
loop_
_entity_poly.entity_id
_entity_poly.type
_entity_poly.pdbx_seq_one_letter_code
_entity_poly.pdbx_strand_id
1 'polypeptide(L)' 'MRCHSLRSTGTGVSLAALTGLALTVGAPAARAQSTYGAVVGVLTDTTKAVVPGAPVTLTEVQTNVRRATT' A
#
# COMPACT_ATOMS: atom_id res chain seq x y z
N MET A 1 51.65 -1.11 -39.42
CA MET A 1 51.55 -1.02 -37.95
C MET A 1 50.80 0.24 -37.57
N ARG A 2 49.57 0.13 -37.04
CA ARG A 2 48.91 1.11 -36.17
C ARG A 2 47.61 0.49 -35.67
N CYS A 3 47.71 -0.18 -34.53
CA CYS A 3 46.60 -0.71 -33.76
C CYS A 3 46.17 0.41 -32.81
N HIS A 4 45.00 1.01 -33.03
CA HIS A 4 44.42 1.95 -32.07
C HIS A 4 43.59 1.16 -31.07
N SER A 5 44.02 1.24 -29.82
CA SER A 5 43.51 0.53 -28.67
C SER A 5 42.00 0.69 -28.50
N LEU A 6 41.29 -0.43 -28.40
CA LEU A 6 39.95 -0.47 -27.82
C LEU A 6 40.10 -0.14 -26.33
N ARG A 7 39.79 1.11 -25.96
CA ARG A 7 39.60 1.47 -24.56
C ARG A 7 38.39 0.68 -24.05
N SER A 8 38.65 -0.18 -23.08
CA SER A 8 37.67 -0.97 -22.34
C SER A 8 36.80 -0.04 -21.48
N THR A 9 35.72 0.48 -22.06
CA THR A 9 34.66 1.23 -21.38
C THR A 9 33.55 0.31 -20.84
N GLY A 10 33.81 -1.01 -20.72
CA GLY A 10 32.80 -2.01 -20.36
C GLY A 10 32.57 -2.18 -18.86
N THR A 11 33.60 -2.02 -18.03
CA THR A 11 33.57 -2.44 -16.62
C THR A 11 32.70 -1.54 -15.73
N GLY A 12 32.67 -0.23 -16.00
CA GLY A 12 31.91 0.73 -15.21
C GLY A 12 30.39 0.66 -15.45
N VAL A 13 29.98 0.37 -16.70
CA VAL A 13 28.57 0.23 -17.07
C VAL A 13 27.98 -1.04 -16.47
N SER A 14 28.74 -2.14 -16.47
CA SER A 14 28.29 -3.42 -15.88
C SER A 14 28.06 -3.33 -14.38
N LEU A 15 28.97 -2.68 -13.63
CA LEU A 15 28.81 -2.56 -12.19
C LEU A 15 27.60 -1.69 -11.82
N ALA A 16 27.42 -0.55 -12.50
CA ALA A 16 26.27 0.33 -12.27
C ALA A 16 24.93 -0.37 -12.57
N ALA A 17 24.87 -1.20 -13.62
CA ALA A 17 23.68 -1.97 -13.97
C ALA A 17 23.34 -3.03 -12.90
N LEU A 18 24.35 -3.74 -12.37
CA LEU A 18 24.17 -4.72 -11.30
C LEU A 18 23.69 -4.06 -10.01
N THR A 19 24.28 -2.92 -9.62
CA THR A 19 23.86 -2.19 -8.42
C THR A 19 22.44 -1.65 -8.57
N GLY A 20 22.09 -1.13 -9.75
CA GLY A 20 20.73 -0.69 -10.07
C GLY A 20 19.72 -1.83 -9.98
N LEU A 21 20.03 -2.99 -10.56
CA LEU A 21 19.16 -4.16 -10.51
C LEU A 21 18.96 -4.66 -9.07
N ALA A 22 20.04 -4.74 -8.28
CA ALA A 22 19.98 -5.15 -6.89
C ALA A 22 19.08 -4.24 -6.04
N LEU A 23 19.11 -2.92 -6.28
CA LEU A 23 18.24 -1.96 -5.60
C LEU A 23 16.77 -2.13 -5.97
N THR A 24 16.46 -2.45 -7.23
CA THR A 24 15.06 -2.67 -7.66
C THR A 24 14.46 -3.97 -7.13
N VAL A 25 15.25 -5.04 -7.06
CA VAL A 25 14.79 -6.36 -6.59
C VAL A 25 14.72 -6.41 -5.06
N GLY A 26 15.62 -5.69 -4.38
CA GLY A 26 15.65 -5.62 -2.91
C GLY A 26 14.68 -4.61 -2.29
N ALA A 27 13.99 -3.79 -3.11
CA ALA A 27 13.05 -2.80 -2.60
C ALA A 27 11.86 -3.50 -1.91
N PRO A 28 11.63 -3.28 -0.61
CA PRO A 28 10.47 -3.84 0.07
C PRO A 28 9.20 -3.30 -0.57
N ALA A 29 8.20 -4.17 -0.79
CA ALA A 29 6.89 -3.74 -1.25
C ALA A 29 6.36 -2.67 -0.29
N ALA A 30 6.02 -1.50 -0.82
CA ALA A 30 5.37 -0.45 -0.05
C ALA A 30 4.01 -0.98 0.43
N ARG A 31 3.98 -1.56 1.63
CA ARG A 31 2.73 -1.99 2.27
C ARG A 31 1.99 -0.72 2.62
N ALA A 32 1.01 -0.35 1.79
CA ALA A 32 0.09 0.74 2.09
C ALA A 32 -0.43 0.53 3.52
N GLN A 33 -0.05 1.43 4.44
CA GLN A 33 -0.49 1.36 5.81
C GLN A 33 -1.99 1.65 5.79
N SER A 34 -2.82 0.61 5.92
CA SER A 34 -4.23 0.81 6.23
C SER A 34 -4.30 1.37 7.65
N THR A 35 -4.80 2.59 7.78
CA THR A 35 -5.23 3.09 9.09
C THR A 35 -6.43 2.25 9.53
N TYR A 36 -6.28 1.55 10.66
CA TYR A 36 -7.37 0.82 11.27
C TYR A 36 -8.03 1.70 12.34
N GLY A 37 -9.36 1.72 12.34
CA GLY A 37 -10.17 2.42 13.33
C GLY A 37 -11.44 1.61 13.64
N ALA A 38 -12.03 1.86 14.81
CA ALA A 38 -13.26 1.23 15.25
C ALA A 38 -14.33 2.29 15.55
N VAL A 39 -15.55 2.04 15.09
CA VAL A 39 -16.75 2.82 15.44
C VAL A 39 -17.61 1.92 16.31
N VAL A 40 -17.81 2.29 17.57
CA VAL A 40 -18.53 1.50 18.57
C VAL A 40 -19.62 2.35 19.21
N GLY A 41 -20.82 1.79 19.34
CA GLY A 41 -21.96 2.47 19.94
C GLY A 41 -23.14 1.51 20.14
N VAL A 42 -24.18 2.00 20.82
CA VAL A 42 -25.45 1.27 21.02
C VAL A 42 -26.53 1.97 20.21
N LEU A 43 -27.26 1.21 19.40
CA LEU A 43 -28.40 1.74 18.66
C LEU A 43 -29.65 1.69 19.53
N THR A 44 -30.29 2.84 19.72
CA THR A 44 -31.55 2.97 20.46
C THR A 44 -32.62 3.68 19.65
N ASP A 45 -33.89 3.34 19.85
CA ASP A 45 -35.02 4.05 19.24
C ASP A 45 -35.47 5.28 20.07
N THR A 46 -36.58 5.90 19.69
CA THR A 46 -37.14 7.08 20.39
C THR A 46 -37.58 6.79 21.82
N THR A 47 -37.92 5.53 22.13
CA THR A 47 -38.26 5.06 23.49
C THR A 47 -37.05 4.72 24.35
N LYS A 48 -35.83 4.83 23.80
CA LYS A 48 -34.55 4.44 24.43
C LYS A 48 -34.33 2.94 24.57
N ALA A 49 -35.11 2.10 23.89
CA ALA A 49 -34.86 0.66 23.87
C ALA A 49 -33.69 0.33 22.93
N VAL A 50 -32.89 -0.69 23.27
CA VAL A 50 -31.84 -1.21 22.38
C VAL A 50 -32.49 -1.88 21.17
N VAL A 51 -31.93 -1.67 19.98
CA VAL A 51 -32.41 -2.28 18.72
C VAL A 51 -31.38 -3.31 18.23
N PRO A 52 -31.55 -4.60 18.55
CA PRO A 52 -30.65 -5.66 18.09
C PRO A 52 -30.84 -5.96 16.61
N GLY A 53 -29.75 -6.31 15.91
CA GLY A 53 -29.80 -6.80 14.54
C GLY A 53 -30.13 -5.73 13.49
N ALA A 54 -30.11 -4.45 13.87
CA ALA A 54 -30.36 -3.35 12.95
C ALA A 54 -29.19 -3.21 11.96
N PRO A 55 -29.45 -3.15 10.65
CA PRO A 55 -28.38 -3.02 9.66
C PRO A 55 -27.68 -1.66 9.79
N VAL A 56 -26.37 -1.69 9.99
CA VAL A 56 -25.50 -0.50 10.03
C VAL A 56 -24.57 -0.54 8.84
N THR A 57 -24.57 0.52 8.02
CA THR A 57 -23.63 0.70 6.91
C THR A 57 -22.72 1.89 7.19
N LEU A 58 -21.43 1.64 7.27
CA LEU A 58 -20.40 2.68 7.37
C LEU A 58 -19.85 2.96 5.97
N THR A 59 -19.73 4.25 5.64
CA THR A 59 -19.07 4.72 4.42
C THR A 59 -17.90 5.61 4.82
N GLU A 60 -16.71 5.25 4.39
CA GLU A 60 -15.55 6.13 4.54
C GLU A 60 -15.65 7.25 3.49
N VAL A 61 -15.53 8.51 3.92
CA VAL A 61 -15.88 9.69 3.12
C VAL A 61 -14.83 10.01 2.06
N GLN A 62 -13.55 9.73 2.33
CA GLN A 62 -12.46 10.05 1.40
C GLN A 62 -12.34 9.03 0.25
N THR A 63 -12.66 7.77 0.51
CA THR A 63 -12.38 6.60 -0.34
C THR A 63 -13.66 5.93 -0.84
N ASN A 64 -14.83 6.28 -0.27
CA ASN A 64 -16.13 5.66 -0.56
C ASN A 64 -16.21 4.16 -0.26
N VAL A 65 -15.26 3.61 0.51
CA VAL A 65 -15.30 2.21 0.95
C VAL A 65 -16.47 2.00 1.92
N ARG A 66 -17.23 0.92 1.72
CA ARG A 66 -18.41 0.59 2.53
C ARG A 66 -18.23 -0.70 3.32
N ARG A 67 -18.74 -0.72 4.55
CA ARG A 67 -18.84 -1.92 5.40
C ARG A 67 -20.22 -1.99 6.02
N ALA A 68 -20.80 -3.20 6.06
CA ALA A 68 -22.09 -3.45 6.67
C ALA A 68 -21.96 -4.45 7.84
N THR A 69 -22.73 -4.23 8.90
CA THR A 69 -22.85 -5.11 10.06
C THR A 69 -24.27 -5.02 10.63
N THR A 70 -24.60 -5.90 11.58
CA THR A 70 -25.86 -5.92 12.34
C THR A 70 -25.63 -5.87 13.83
#